data_AF-A0A7Y3FKW1-F1
#
_entry.id   AF-A0A7Y3FKW1-F1
#
_cell.length_a   1.000
_cell.length_b   1.000
_cell.length_c   1.000
_cell.angle_alpha   90.00
_cell.angle_beta   90.00
_cell.angle_gamma   90.00
#
_symmetry.space_group_name_H-M   'P 1'
#
loop_
_entity.id
_entity.type
_entity.pdbx_description
1 polymer ?
#
loop_
_entity_poly.entity_id
_entity_poly.type
_entity_poly.pdbx_seq_one_letter_code
_entity_poly.pdbx_strand_id
1 'polypeptide(L)'
;MRRLMGIWIGIAGLCLMGLGCDRGATAETPAAQIDSPETRRGADARQPTDEPPREEEIPEDLRIGEYRLANDPIIDGDTIRVEGIKGSLRLLSLDTEEALHGDAQRAAAAKDFDAYRKRKRADAARPPKMGTPMGEEAAKFAEGFFEGAEVVRLERDDPKKRRGNYGRLLAYAFVERDGRWTSYSVACVRAGMSPYFTKYGYSRRFHDELKSAEAEARKAKRGIWNPNAKGYGDYDERRAWWGARADFIGAFEDRAERSDDLIPLSHYDAHERLEENVGKQVTVMSTVDRIESFKGLVRVSLAAQNKQRFPIIFFDRRAFRASGLERFKGEPVTVRGTVERYAKGSYRTLQIVVQEPDQVGLPSLP
;
A
#
# COMPACT_ATOMS: atom_id res chain seq x y z
N MET A 1 -43.08 -43.40 -6.69
CA MET A 1 -42.90 -44.70 -7.37
C MET A 1 -42.89 -44.47 -8.87
N ARG A 2 -41.87 -45.02 -9.57
CA ARG A 2 -41.76 -45.46 -10.99
C ARG A 2 -42.38 -44.56 -12.10
N ARG A 3 -41.59 -43.86 -12.93
CA ARG A 3 -40.80 -44.28 -14.14
C ARG A 3 -41.63 -44.63 -15.39
N LEU A 4 -41.28 -43.96 -16.51
CA LEU A 4 -41.21 -44.35 -17.96
C LEU A 4 -41.76 -43.18 -18.82
N MET A 5 -41.04 -42.45 -19.69
CA MET A 5 -40.02 -42.71 -20.75
C MET A 5 -40.62 -43.13 -22.11
N GLY A 6 -40.30 -42.35 -23.16
CA GLY A 6 -40.53 -42.58 -24.61
C GLY A 6 -40.91 -41.27 -25.34
N ILE A 7 -40.06 -40.54 -26.08
CA ILE A 7 -39.26 -40.74 -27.33
C ILE A 7 -40.03 -40.43 -28.64
N TRP A 8 -39.62 -39.32 -29.30
CA TRP A 8 -39.47 -38.95 -30.75
C TRP A 8 -40.70 -39.06 -31.70
N ILE A 9 -40.98 -38.18 -32.70
CA ILE A 9 -40.24 -37.55 -33.84
C ILE A 9 -41.09 -36.32 -34.27
N GLY A 10 -40.58 -35.09 -34.47
CA GLY A 10 -39.92 -34.54 -35.67
C GLY A 10 -40.92 -33.85 -36.64
N ILE A 11 -40.70 -32.57 -36.99
CA ILE A 11 -41.07 -31.91 -38.27
C ILE A 11 -40.30 -30.59 -38.40
N ALA A 12 -39.72 -30.40 -39.59
CA ALA A 12 -38.94 -29.27 -40.03
C ALA A 12 -39.80 -28.03 -40.31
N GLY A 13 -39.26 -26.85 -39.98
CA GLY A 13 -39.83 -25.55 -40.33
C GLY A 13 -38.79 -24.68 -41.03
N LEU A 14 -38.84 -24.67 -42.36
CA LEU A 14 -38.09 -23.80 -43.25
C LEU A 14 -38.91 -22.52 -43.44
N CYS A 15 -38.40 -21.35 -43.02
CA CYS A 15 -38.98 -20.05 -43.37
C CYS A 15 -37.92 -19.17 -44.02
N LEU A 16 -38.08 -18.95 -45.32
CA LEU A 16 -37.43 -17.91 -46.10
C LEU A 16 -37.85 -16.53 -45.60
N MET A 17 -36.91 -15.61 -45.42
CA MET A 17 -37.17 -14.18 -45.39
C MET A 17 -36.56 -13.53 -46.63
N GLY A 18 -37.34 -12.59 -47.18
CA GLY A 18 -37.12 -11.93 -48.45
C GLY A 18 -36.05 -10.83 -48.44
N LEU A 19 -35.62 -10.53 -49.67
CA LEU A 19 -34.73 -9.47 -50.11
C LEU A 19 -35.37 -8.08 -50.02
N GLY A 20 -34.55 -7.04 -49.79
CA GLY A 20 -34.97 -5.64 -49.97
C GLY A 20 -33.92 -4.59 -49.59
N CYS A 21 -33.01 -4.31 -50.53
CA CYS A 21 -32.27 -3.08 -50.85
C CYS A 21 -31.97 -1.99 -49.77
N ASP A 22 -30.69 -1.92 -49.41
CA ASP A 22 -29.69 -0.87 -49.70
C ASP A 22 -29.92 0.64 -49.42
N ARG A 23 -28.83 1.24 -48.92
CA ARG A 23 -28.44 2.67 -48.81
C ARG A 23 -28.80 3.47 -47.54
N GLY A 24 -27.86 3.46 -46.60
CA GLY A 24 -27.64 4.51 -45.62
C GLY A 24 -26.15 4.74 -45.42
N ALA A 25 -25.66 5.92 -45.81
CA ALA A 25 -24.29 6.36 -45.63
C ALA A 25 -24.03 6.78 -44.18
N THR A 26 -22.91 6.36 -43.59
CA THR A 26 -22.20 7.15 -42.56
C THR A 26 -20.70 6.95 -42.69
N ALA A 27 -20.01 8.08 -42.66
CA ALA A 27 -18.59 8.27 -42.90
C ALA A 27 -17.68 7.45 -41.97
N GLU A 28 -16.63 6.90 -42.57
CA GLU A 28 -15.48 6.29 -41.91
C GLU A 28 -14.71 7.35 -41.12
N THR A 29 -14.42 7.06 -39.85
CA THR A 29 -13.39 7.74 -39.05
C THR A 29 -12.25 6.73 -38.83
N PRO A 30 -10.97 7.11 -39.01
CA PRO A 30 -9.87 6.15 -39.03
C PRO A 30 -9.59 5.62 -37.62
N ALA A 31 -9.48 4.29 -37.49
CA ALA A 31 -8.91 3.67 -36.31
C ALA A 31 -7.41 4.00 -36.25
N ALA A 32 -7.01 4.84 -35.29
CA ALA A 32 -5.62 5.03 -34.95
C ALA A 32 -5.05 3.71 -34.41
N GLN A 33 -4.04 3.18 -35.12
CA GLN A 33 -3.23 2.06 -34.67
C GLN A 33 -2.54 2.45 -33.36
N ILE A 34 -2.81 1.69 -32.30
CA ILE A 34 -2.05 1.77 -31.06
C ILE A 34 -0.77 0.99 -31.30
N ASP A 35 0.33 1.74 -31.39
CA ASP A 35 1.68 1.19 -31.52
C ASP A 35 1.99 0.34 -30.28
N SER A 36 2.42 -0.89 -30.51
CA SER A 36 2.85 -1.80 -29.45
C SER A 36 4.19 -1.30 -28.89
N PRO A 37 4.41 -1.26 -27.56
CA PRO A 37 5.71 -0.83 -27.06
C PRO A 37 6.76 -1.84 -27.49
N GLU A 38 7.70 -1.36 -28.30
CA GLU A 38 8.86 -2.07 -28.78
C GLU A 38 9.57 -2.80 -27.63
N THR A 39 9.83 -4.08 -27.87
CA THR A 39 10.67 -4.92 -27.05
C THR A 39 12.07 -4.31 -27.06
N ARG A 40 12.51 -3.70 -25.96
CA ARG A 40 13.93 -3.35 -25.77
C ARG A 40 14.75 -4.64 -25.75
N ARG A 41 15.20 -5.09 -26.92
CA ARG A 41 16.33 -6.01 -27.07
C ARG A 41 17.59 -5.19 -26.82
N GLY A 42 18.26 -5.51 -25.72
CA GLY A 42 19.53 -4.92 -25.33
C GLY A 42 19.99 -5.42 -23.97
N ALA A 43 19.70 -6.68 -23.62
CA ALA A 43 20.40 -7.37 -22.55
C ALA A 43 21.66 -7.96 -23.18
N ASP A 44 22.71 -7.14 -23.29
CA ASP A 44 24.05 -7.66 -23.47
C ASP A 44 24.38 -8.42 -22.19
N ALA A 45 24.57 -9.73 -22.32
CA ALA A 45 24.87 -10.61 -21.20
C ALA A 45 26.23 -10.20 -20.63
N ARG A 46 26.24 -9.39 -19.57
CA ARG A 46 27.46 -9.07 -18.83
C ARG A 46 28.10 -10.39 -18.41
N GLN A 47 29.32 -10.62 -18.89
CA GLN A 47 30.15 -11.72 -18.41
C GLN A 47 30.31 -11.62 -16.89
N PRO A 48 30.35 -12.75 -16.17
CA PRO A 48 30.63 -12.75 -14.74
C PRO A 48 32.06 -12.21 -14.55
N THR A 49 32.16 -11.02 -13.97
CA THR A 49 33.44 -10.45 -13.52
C THR A 49 33.76 -11.00 -12.14
N ASP A 50 35.01 -11.43 -11.94
CA ASP A 50 35.56 -11.84 -10.62
C ASP A 50 35.78 -10.64 -9.66
N GLU A 51 35.34 -9.42 -10.02
CA GLU A 51 35.35 -8.28 -9.11
C GLU A 51 34.26 -8.46 -8.03
N PRO A 52 34.60 -8.27 -6.73
CA PRO A 52 33.58 -8.21 -5.69
C PRO A 52 32.54 -7.13 -6.05
N PRO A 53 31.24 -7.35 -5.76
CA PRO A 53 30.23 -6.36 -6.09
C PRO A 53 30.61 -5.03 -5.46
N ARG A 54 30.84 -4.00 -6.28
CA ARG A 54 31.05 -2.64 -5.78
C ARG A 54 29.84 -2.29 -4.94
N GLU A 55 30.08 -1.88 -3.71
CA GLU A 55 29.05 -1.35 -2.83
C GLU A 55 28.39 -0.18 -3.58
N GLU A 56 27.15 -0.36 -4.05
CA GLU A 56 26.44 0.72 -4.73
C GLU A 56 26.37 1.90 -3.77
N GLU A 57 27.02 3.01 -4.11
CA GLU A 57 27.00 4.23 -3.30
C GLU A 57 25.55 4.70 -3.16
N ILE A 58 25.02 4.59 -1.94
CA ILE A 58 23.66 4.97 -1.63
C ILE A 58 23.62 6.49 -1.49
N PRO A 59 22.71 7.20 -2.18
CA PRO A 59 22.54 8.63 -2.02
C PRO A 59 22.44 9.05 -0.55
N GLU A 60 23.12 10.13 -0.17
CA GLU A 60 23.20 10.57 1.23
C GLU A 60 21.82 10.87 1.84
N ASP A 61 20.87 11.35 1.04
CA ASP A 61 19.50 11.65 1.47
C ASP A 61 18.66 10.39 1.76
N LEU A 62 19.08 9.24 1.22
CA LEU A 62 18.51 7.93 1.51
C LEU A 62 19.20 7.24 2.69
N ARG A 63 20.47 7.52 2.98
CA ARG A 63 21.17 6.98 4.15
C ARG A 63 20.70 7.69 5.42
N ILE A 64 20.13 6.95 6.36
CA ILE A 64 19.79 7.51 7.68
C ILE A 64 21.04 7.50 8.56
N GLY A 65 21.78 6.39 8.53
CA GLY A 65 23.02 6.21 9.30
C GLY A 65 23.20 4.76 9.77
N GLU A 66 24.27 4.54 10.51
CA GLU A 66 24.54 3.29 11.20
C GLU A 66 24.32 3.48 12.69
N TYR A 67 23.64 2.52 13.30
CA TYR A 67 23.23 2.59 14.68
C TYR A 67 23.46 1.25 15.36
N ARG A 68 23.86 1.30 16.63
CA ARG A 68 23.84 0.11 17.48
C ARG A 68 22.41 -0.32 17.75
N LEU A 69 22.18 -1.63 17.78
CA LEU A 69 20.91 -2.16 18.28
C LEU A 69 20.75 -1.80 19.77
N ALA A 70 19.53 -1.47 20.19
CA ALA A 70 19.22 -1.23 21.61
C ALA A 70 19.16 -2.56 22.38
N ASN A 71 19.14 -2.50 23.72
CA ASN A 71 18.78 -3.66 24.55
C ASN A 71 17.35 -4.13 24.21
N ASP A 72 17.19 -5.44 24.02
CA ASP A 72 15.97 -6.08 23.51
C ASP A 72 15.44 -5.33 22.27
N PRO A 73 16.20 -5.35 21.15
CA PRO A 73 15.96 -4.45 20.03
C PRO A 73 14.70 -4.85 19.25
N ILE A 74 14.32 -6.12 19.27
CA ILE A 74 13.18 -6.64 18.51
C ILE A 74 11.90 -6.42 19.32
N ILE A 75 10.99 -5.63 18.77
CA ILE A 75 9.67 -5.41 19.37
C ILE A 75 8.63 -6.33 18.74
N ASP A 76 8.73 -6.48 17.42
CA ASP A 76 7.90 -7.34 16.60
C ASP A 76 8.64 -7.64 15.29
N GLY A 77 8.12 -8.55 14.46
CA GLY A 77 8.74 -8.95 13.19
C GLY A 77 8.98 -7.80 12.20
N ASP A 78 8.31 -6.66 12.36
CA ASP A 78 8.45 -5.49 11.49
C ASP A 78 8.85 -4.20 12.23
N THR A 79 9.25 -4.31 13.50
CA THR A 79 9.48 -3.16 14.38
C THR A 79 10.69 -3.42 15.28
N ILE A 80 11.69 -2.53 15.21
CA ILE A 80 12.93 -2.62 16.01
C ILE A 80 13.23 -1.32 16.78
N ARG A 81 14.19 -1.36 17.70
CA ARG A 81 14.79 -0.22 18.40
C ARG A 81 16.30 -0.19 18.20
N VAL A 82 16.84 1.02 18.08
CA VAL A 82 18.28 1.29 17.97
C VAL A 82 18.66 2.40 18.94
N GLU A 83 19.93 2.47 19.30
CA GLU A 83 20.46 3.56 20.11
C GLU A 83 20.40 4.89 19.35
N GLY A 84 20.28 6.01 20.08
CA GLY A 84 20.26 7.35 19.49
C GLY A 84 18.96 7.76 18.79
N ILE A 85 18.04 6.82 18.50
CA ILE A 85 16.72 7.14 17.95
C ILE A 85 15.63 6.91 19.01
N LYS A 86 14.89 7.97 19.33
CA LYS A 86 13.79 7.90 20.30
C LYS A 86 12.62 7.07 19.75
N GLY A 87 12.23 6.03 20.50
CA GLY A 87 11.09 5.17 20.20
C GLY A 87 11.45 4.03 19.25
N SER A 88 10.44 3.34 18.74
CA SER A 88 10.63 2.24 17.78
C SER A 88 10.59 2.71 16.31
N LEU A 89 11.30 1.97 15.48
CA LEU A 89 11.38 2.10 14.03
C LEU A 89 10.35 1.17 13.39
N ARG A 90 9.67 1.63 12.33
CA ARG A 90 8.82 0.76 11.50
C ARG A 90 9.61 0.37 10.27
N LEU A 91 9.85 -0.94 10.11
CA LEU A 91 10.55 -1.47 8.97
C LEU A 91 9.65 -1.43 7.73
N LEU A 92 10.21 -0.97 6.61
CA LEU A 92 9.46 -0.71 5.38
C LEU A 92 9.14 -2.00 4.63
N SER A 93 8.01 -1.96 3.92
CA SER A 93 7.49 -3.02 3.04
C SER A 93 7.18 -4.37 3.71
N LEU A 94 7.06 -4.37 5.04
CA LEU A 94 6.64 -5.53 5.83
C LEU A 94 5.27 -5.30 6.47
N ASP A 95 4.46 -6.34 6.55
CA ASP A 95 3.32 -6.50 7.44
C ASP A 95 3.42 -7.89 8.06
N THR A 96 4.31 -8.07 9.04
CA THR A 96 4.35 -9.33 9.79
C THR A 96 3.05 -9.47 10.56
N GLU A 97 2.59 -10.71 10.74
CA GLU A 97 1.41 -10.93 11.58
C GLU A 97 1.72 -10.50 13.03
N GLU A 98 0.71 -10.04 13.75
CA GLU A 98 0.92 -9.63 15.15
C GLU A 98 1.17 -10.88 16.01
N ALA A 99 2.04 -10.79 17.02
CA ALA A 99 2.22 -11.87 17.98
C ALA A 99 0.96 -12.09 18.85
N LEU A 100 0.79 -13.29 19.40
CA LEU A 100 -0.26 -13.54 20.40
C LEU A 100 0.08 -12.83 21.72
N HIS A 101 -0.86 -12.06 22.24
CA HIS A 101 -0.74 -11.29 23.47
C HIS A 101 -1.58 -11.93 24.59
N GLY A 102 -0.88 -12.44 25.60
CA GLY A 102 -1.48 -12.97 26.83
C GLY A 102 -2.02 -14.40 26.70
N ASP A 103 -2.15 -15.06 27.84
CA ASP A 103 -2.39 -16.50 27.92
C ASP A 103 -3.77 -16.90 27.40
N ALA A 104 -4.78 -16.05 27.62
CA ALA A 104 -6.13 -16.28 27.12
C ALA A 104 -6.17 -16.33 25.58
N GLN A 105 -5.43 -15.45 24.91
CA GLN A 105 -5.37 -15.43 23.45
C GLN A 105 -4.62 -16.65 22.92
N ARG A 106 -3.49 -17.01 23.55
CA ARG A 106 -2.72 -18.22 23.20
C ARG A 106 -3.54 -19.49 23.39
N ALA A 107 -4.22 -19.64 24.52
CA ALA A 107 -5.09 -20.79 24.78
C ALA A 107 -6.23 -20.89 23.75
N ALA A 108 -6.85 -19.75 23.39
CA ALA A 108 -7.90 -19.73 22.38
C ALA A 108 -7.38 -20.11 20.98
N ALA A 109 -6.20 -19.61 20.58
CA ALA A 109 -5.57 -19.92 19.30
C ALA A 109 -5.06 -21.38 19.24
N ALA A 110 -4.58 -21.93 20.36
CA ALA A 110 -4.10 -23.30 20.46
C ALA A 110 -5.24 -24.34 20.39
N LYS A 111 -6.39 -24.02 20.99
CA LYS A 111 -7.56 -24.93 21.05
C LYS A 111 -8.18 -25.19 19.66
N ASP A 112 -8.46 -24.12 18.92
CA ASP A 112 -9.04 -24.19 17.58
C ASP A 112 -8.73 -22.90 16.83
N PHE A 113 -7.68 -22.96 16.01
CA PHE A 113 -7.19 -21.78 15.31
C PHE A 113 -8.14 -21.30 14.22
N ASP A 114 -8.84 -22.20 13.52
CA ASP A 114 -9.77 -21.83 12.46
C ASP A 114 -11.00 -21.12 13.03
N ALA A 115 -11.55 -21.63 14.14
CA ALA A 115 -12.63 -20.94 14.85
C ALA A 115 -12.16 -19.60 15.44
N TYR A 116 -10.94 -19.55 15.98
CA TYR A 116 -10.33 -18.30 16.45
C TYR A 116 -10.21 -17.26 15.33
N ARG A 117 -9.66 -17.65 14.17
CA ARG A 117 -9.54 -16.81 12.98
C ARG A 117 -10.90 -16.33 12.50
N LYS A 118 -11.90 -17.22 12.40
CA LYS A 118 -13.26 -16.86 11.98
C LYS A 118 -13.90 -15.81 12.90
N ARG A 119 -13.74 -15.96 14.22
CA ARG A 119 -14.23 -14.96 15.20
C ARG A 119 -13.52 -13.62 15.04
N LYS A 120 -12.22 -13.62 14.76
CA LYS A 120 -11.45 -12.39 14.52
C LYS A 120 -11.83 -11.71 13.22
N ARG A 121 -12.15 -12.47 12.16
CA ARG A 121 -12.64 -11.93 10.89
C ARG A 121 -13.99 -11.22 11.05
N ALA A 122 -14.93 -11.85 11.78
CA ALA A 122 -16.27 -11.33 12.03
C ALA A 122 -16.93 -10.77 10.75
N ASP A 123 -17.60 -9.63 10.83
CA ASP A 123 -18.24 -8.87 9.74
C ASP A 123 -17.35 -7.73 9.19
N ALA A 124 -16.05 -7.78 9.46
CA ALA A 124 -15.13 -6.72 9.04
C ALA A 124 -15.10 -6.58 7.52
N ALA A 125 -15.33 -5.35 7.03
CA ALA A 125 -15.30 -5.02 5.61
C ALA A 125 -13.91 -5.20 4.97
N ARG A 126 -12.85 -5.16 5.78
CA ARG A 126 -11.47 -5.41 5.36
C ARG A 126 -10.83 -6.45 6.29
N PRO A 127 -9.85 -7.24 5.81
CA PRO A 127 -9.09 -8.18 6.63
C PRO A 127 -8.54 -7.55 7.92
N PRO A 128 -8.99 -7.97 9.12
CA PRO A 128 -8.51 -7.42 10.37
C PRO A 128 -7.12 -7.97 10.69
N LYS A 129 -6.33 -7.20 11.46
CA LYS A 129 -5.10 -7.73 12.08
C LYS A 129 -5.44 -8.48 13.36
N MET A 130 -4.74 -9.57 13.62
CA MET A 130 -4.94 -10.39 14.83
C MET A 130 -3.63 -11.03 15.29
N GLY A 131 -3.54 -11.38 16.58
CA GLY A 131 -2.41 -12.16 17.07
C GLY A 131 -2.44 -13.58 16.51
N THR A 132 -1.32 -14.12 16.03
CA THR A 132 -1.21 -15.47 15.48
C THR A 132 0.11 -16.17 15.85
N PRO A 133 0.18 -17.52 15.75
CA PRO A 133 1.45 -18.24 15.83
C PRO A 133 2.47 -17.79 14.77
N MET A 134 2.04 -17.46 13.54
CA MET A 134 2.96 -16.92 12.53
C MET A 134 3.55 -15.57 12.93
N GLY A 135 2.84 -14.75 13.71
CA GLY A 135 3.40 -13.52 14.28
C GLY A 135 4.50 -13.78 15.30
N GLU A 136 4.32 -14.81 16.15
CA GLU A 136 5.37 -15.26 17.08
C GLU A 136 6.58 -15.84 16.31
N GLU A 137 6.36 -16.55 15.20
CA GLU A 137 7.44 -17.03 14.32
C GLU A 137 8.18 -15.88 13.62
N ALA A 138 7.46 -14.84 13.17
CA ALA A 138 8.06 -13.67 12.55
C ALA A 138 8.95 -12.88 13.54
N ALA A 139 8.52 -12.74 14.80
CA ALA A 139 9.33 -12.14 15.85
C ALA A 139 10.62 -12.94 16.11
N LYS A 140 10.52 -14.27 16.22
CA LYS A 140 11.70 -15.16 16.37
C LYS A 140 12.63 -15.11 15.16
N PHE A 141 12.08 -15.00 13.94
CA PHE A 141 12.89 -14.81 12.75
C PHE A 141 13.68 -13.50 12.80
N ALA A 142 13.06 -12.42 13.28
CA ALA A 142 13.73 -11.14 13.49
C ALA A 142 14.88 -11.29 14.52
N GLU A 143 14.61 -11.91 15.66
CA GLU A 143 15.63 -12.21 16.67
C GLU A 143 16.83 -12.95 16.07
N GLY A 144 16.60 -14.03 15.32
CA GLY A 144 17.68 -14.78 14.67
C GLY A 144 18.40 -14.02 13.55
N PHE A 145 17.70 -13.17 12.79
CA PHE A 145 18.34 -12.37 11.74
C PHE A 145 19.28 -11.32 12.32
N PHE A 146 18.90 -10.70 13.43
CA PHE A 146 19.71 -9.67 14.09
C PHE A 146 20.67 -10.24 15.15
N GLU A 147 20.63 -11.55 15.41
CA GLU A 147 21.57 -12.22 16.31
C GLU A 147 23.01 -12.01 15.84
N GLY A 148 23.86 -11.56 16.77
CA GLY A 148 25.27 -11.25 16.52
C GLY A 148 25.53 -9.93 15.79
N ALA A 149 24.49 -9.21 15.35
CA ALA A 149 24.65 -7.89 14.73
C ALA A 149 24.79 -6.81 15.80
N GLU A 150 25.95 -6.17 15.91
CA GLU A 150 26.12 -5.02 16.81
C GLU A 150 25.55 -3.74 16.18
N VAL A 151 25.73 -3.59 14.87
CA VAL A 151 25.38 -2.40 14.10
C VAL A 151 24.38 -2.76 13.01
N VAL A 152 23.40 -1.88 12.82
CA VAL A 152 22.48 -1.90 11.67
C VAL A 152 22.62 -0.62 10.87
N ARG A 153 22.65 -0.75 9.54
CA ARG A 153 22.53 0.39 8.64
C ARG A 153 21.05 0.62 8.35
N LEU A 154 20.62 1.86 8.55
CA LEU A 154 19.24 2.29 8.30
C LEU A 154 19.18 3.16 7.05
N GLU A 155 18.19 2.89 6.21
CA GLU A 155 18.02 3.58 4.93
C GLU A 155 16.54 3.91 4.67
N ARG A 156 16.28 4.98 3.92
CA ARG A 156 14.95 5.40 3.48
C ARG A 156 14.58 4.75 2.16
N ASP A 157 13.28 4.62 1.91
CA ASP A 157 12.77 4.31 0.57
C ASP A 157 12.61 5.57 -0.29
N ASP A 158 12.19 6.67 0.35
CA ASP A 158 11.92 7.97 -0.27
C ASP A 158 12.51 9.07 0.63
N PRO A 159 13.31 10.00 0.07
CA PRO A 159 13.97 11.07 0.84
C PRO A 159 12.96 12.04 1.48
N LYS A 160 11.78 12.20 0.88
CA LYS A 160 10.72 13.09 1.33
C LYS A 160 9.74 12.44 2.31
N LYS A 161 9.64 11.11 2.34
CA LYS A 161 8.71 10.36 3.21
C LYS A 161 9.41 9.75 4.43
N ARG A 162 9.59 10.56 5.47
CA ARG A 162 10.47 10.21 6.61
C ARG A 162 9.78 9.39 7.71
N ARG A 163 8.53 9.71 8.04
CA ARG A 163 7.79 9.11 9.16
C ARG A 163 6.43 8.62 8.72
N GLY A 164 5.95 7.55 9.36
CA GLY A 164 4.58 7.06 9.18
C GLY A 164 3.56 7.88 9.98
N ASN A 165 2.28 7.61 9.77
CA ASN A 165 1.17 8.37 10.39
C ASN A 165 1.21 8.39 11.93
N TYR A 166 1.83 7.39 12.57
CA TYR A 166 1.98 7.32 14.03
C TYR A 166 3.24 8.04 14.56
N GLY A 167 4.03 8.64 13.67
CA GLY A 167 5.27 9.33 14.01
C GLY A 167 6.50 8.43 14.10
N ARG A 168 6.38 7.11 13.88
CA ARG A 168 7.54 6.20 13.80
C ARG A 168 8.39 6.54 12.58
N LEU A 169 9.72 6.49 12.74
CA LEU A 169 10.65 6.58 11.61
C LEU A 169 10.45 5.36 10.71
N LEU A 170 10.41 5.60 9.41
CA LEU A 170 10.33 4.56 8.39
C LEU A 170 11.74 4.26 7.88
N ALA A 171 12.14 3.00 7.88
CA ALA A 171 13.45 2.60 7.39
C ALA A 171 13.47 1.17 6.86
N TYR A 172 14.37 0.87 5.94
CA TYR A 172 14.93 -0.47 5.79
C TYR A 172 16.10 -0.63 6.75
N ALA A 173 16.29 -1.85 7.25
CA ALA A 173 17.43 -2.21 8.08
C ALA A 173 18.31 -3.24 7.34
N PHE A 174 19.61 -3.02 7.40
CA PHE A 174 20.62 -3.89 6.83
C PHE A 174 21.60 -4.31 7.91
N VAL A 175 22.02 -5.57 7.83
CA VAL A 175 23.09 -6.13 8.67
C VAL A 175 24.22 -6.54 7.75
N GLU A 176 25.45 -6.19 8.12
CA GLU A 176 26.65 -6.64 7.43
C GLU A 176 27.04 -8.03 7.94
N ARG A 177 27.25 -8.97 7.01
CA ARG A 177 27.83 -10.29 7.29
C ARG A 177 28.80 -10.62 6.16
N ASP A 178 30.02 -11.05 6.52
CA ASP A 178 31.06 -11.43 5.58
C ASP A 178 31.35 -10.36 4.50
N GLY A 179 31.38 -9.09 4.91
CA GLY A 179 31.61 -7.94 4.01
C GLY A 179 30.43 -7.59 3.09
N ARG A 180 29.23 -8.13 3.37
CA ARG A 180 28.02 -7.86 2.57
C ARG A 180 26.85 -7.40 3.43
N TRP A 181 26.25 -6.29 3.03
CA TRP A 181 24.99 -5.81 3.60
C TRP A 181 23.80 -6.61 3.11
N THR A 182 23.03 -7.15 4.03
CA THR A 182 21.81 -7.93 3.76
C THR A 182 20.59 -7.19 4.27
N SER A 183 19.62 -6.95 3.39
CA SER A 183 18.33 -6.34 3.74
C SER A 183 17.47 -7.28 4.58
N TYR A 184 17.08 -6.83 5.77
CA TYR A 184 16.12 -7.56 6.60
C TYR A 184 14.75 -7.69 5.92
N SER A 185 14.23 -6.61 5.31
CA SER A 185 12.90 -6.66 4.68
C SER A 185 12.83 -7.69 3.56
N VAL A 186 13.86 -7.76 2.70
CA VAL A 186 13.91 -8.77 1.62
C VAL A 186 14.05 -10.18 2.21
N ALA A 187 14.90 -10.37 3.23
CA ALA A 187 15.08 -11.67 3.89
C ALA A 187 13.78 -12.15 4.58
N CYS A 188 13.07 -11.25 5.27
CA CYS A 188 11.81 -11.51 5.95
C CYS A 188 10.71 -11.95 4.98
N VAL A 189 10.57 -11.24 3.84
CA VAL A 189 9.63 -11.63 2.78
C VAL A 189 10.02 -12.97 2.14
N ARG A 190 11.32 -13.16 1.83
CA ARG A 190 11.83 -14.41 1.22
C ARG A 190 11.63 -15.64 2.13
N ALA A 191 11.71 -15.44 3.44
CA ALA A 191 11.45 -16.46 4.44
C ALA A 191 9.95 -16.76 4.62
N GLY A 192 9.06 -15.95 4.03
CA GLY A 192 7.61 -16.09 4.20
C GLY A 192 7.11 -15.63 5.56
N MET A 193 7.84 -14.75 6.26
CA MET A 193 7.38 -14.17 7.54
C MET A 193 6.47 -12.95 7.33
N SER A 194 6.49 -12.38 6.12
CA SER A 194 5.66 -11.26 5.73
C SER A 194 5.33 -11.34 4.23
N PRO A 195 4.13 -10.93 3.79
CA PRO A 195 3.91 -10.61 2.39
C PRO A 195 4.66 -9.33 2.00
N TYR A 196 4.85 -9.09 0.71
CA TYR A 196 5.30 -7.77 0.27
C TYR A 196 4.19 -6.73 0.52
N PHE A 197 4.39 -5.89 1.53
CA PHE A 197 3.36 -4.97 2.00
C PHE A 197 3.34 -3.65 1.23
N THR A 198 2.41 -3.54 0.28
CA THR A 198 2.31 -2.41 -0.65
C THR A 198 1.20 -1.40 -0.31
N LYS A 199 0.52 -1.56 0.84
CA LYS A 199 -0.65 -0.75 1.24
C LYS A 199 -0.45 0.77 1.16
N TYR A 200 0.79 1.23 1.32
CA TYR A 200 1.19 2.65 1.35
C TYR A 200 2.03 3.09 0.15
N GLY A 201 1.98 2.33 -0.96
CA GLY A 201 2.78 2.51 -2.16
C GLY A 201 3.76 1.34 -2.37
N TYR A 202 4.21 1.20 -3.61
CA TYR A 202 5.35 0.34 -3.92
C TYR A 202 6.64 0.93 -3.33
N SER A 203 7.60 0.04 -3.04
CA SER A 203 8.95 0.48 -2.70
C SER A 203 9.58 1.10 -3.93
N ARG A 204 10.18 2.29 -3.80
CA ARG A 204 10.90 2.91 -4.92
C ARG A 204 12.23 2.24 -5.23
N ARG A 205 12.80 1.52 -4.26
CA ARG A 205 14.16 0.99 -4.31
C ARG A 205 14.26 -0.52 -4.41
N PHE A 206 13.32 -1.24 -3.80
CA PHE A 206 13.38 -2.70 -3.62
C PHE A 206 12.15 -3.42 -4.16
N HIS A 207 11.39 -2.78 -5.07
CA HIS A 207 10.14 -3.35 -5.59
C HIS A 207 10.36 -4.75 -6.18
N ASP A 208 11.33 -4.87 -7.09
CA ASP A 208 11.56 -6.09 -7.83
C ASP A 208 12.15 -7.19 -6.94
N GLU A 209 13.06 -6.85 -6.03
CA GLU A 209 13.62 -7.79 -5.05
C GLU A 209 12.55 -8.34 -4.11
N LEU A 210 11.67 -7.47 -3.59
CA LEU A 210 10.59 -7.87 -2.68
C LEU A 210 9.53 -8.70 -3.41
N LYS A 211 9.21 -8.34 -4.66
CA LYS A 211 8.31 -9.12 -5.52
C LYS A 211 8.88 -10.50 -5.84
N SER A 212 10.18 -10.59 -6.16
CA SER A 212 10.86 -11.87 -6.38
C SER A 212 10.90 -12.70 -5.10
N ALA A 213 11.27 -12.10 -3.98
CA ALA A 213 11.30 -12.75 -2.67
C ALA A 213 9.94 -13.33 -2.28
N GLU A 214 8.85 -12.59 -2.50
CA GLU A 214 7.49 -13.07 -2.25
C GLU A 214 7.15 -14.26 -3.18
N ALA A 215 7.48 -14.16 -4.47
CA ALA A 215 7.23 -15.23 -5.43
C ALA A 215 7.99 -16.52 -5.06
N GLU A 216 9.24 -16.40 -4.63
CA GLU A 216 10.05 -17.52 -4.12
C GLU A 216 9.40 -18.15 -2.89
N ALA A 217 9.00 -17.34 -1.91
CA ALA A 217 8.39 -17.80 -0.67
C ALA A 217 7.06 -18.53 -0.93
N ARG A 218 6.23 -18.01 -1.86
CA ARG A 218 4.97 -18.63 -2.30
C ARG A 218 5.21 -19.96 -3.00
N LYS A 219 6.13 -20.01 -3.97
CA LYS A 219 6.48 -21.24 -4.70
C LYS A 219 6.99 -22.32 -3.76
N ALA A 220 7.81 -21.94 -2.78
CA ALA A 220 8.38 -22.85 -1.79
C ALA A 220 7.46 -23.11 -0.58
N LYS A 221 6.26 -22.51 -0.52
CA LYS A 221 5.29 -22.64 0.58
C LYS A 221 5.90 -22.34 1.95
N ARG A 222 6.73 -21.30 2.04
CA ARG A 222 7.42 -20.90 3.28
C ARG A 222 6.53 -20.06 4.19
N GLY A 223 6.66 -20.24 5.51
CA GLY A 223 5.98 -19.44 6.52
C GLY A 223 4.48 -19.30 6.26
N ILE A 224 3.99 -18.06 6.16
CA ILE A 224 2.59 -17.73 5.93
C ILE A 224 2.00 -18.33 4.64
N TRP A 225 2.85 -18.75 3.70
CA TRP A 225 2.45 -19.38 2.43
C TRP A 225 2.29 -20.90 2.53
N ASN A 226 2.63 -21.50 3.66
CA ASN A 226 2.34 -22.91 3.92
C ASN A 226 0.82 -23.09 4.10
N PRO A 227 0.15 -24.01 3.38
CA PRO A 227 -1.29 -24.26 3.56
C PRO A 227 -1.69 -24.63 4.99
N ASN A 228 -0.75 -25.15 5.79
CA ASN A 228 -0.95 -25.53 7.18
C ASN A 228 -0.52 -24.44 8.17
N ALA A 229 -0.07 -23.27 7.70
CA ALA A 229 0.34 -22.16 8.55
C ALA A 229 -0.84 -21.65 9.38
N LYS A 230 -0.59 -21.40 10.65
CA LYS A 230 -1.54 -20.74 11.55
C LYS A 230 -1.38 -19.23 11.45
N GLY A 231 -1.77 -18.70 10.29
CA GLY A 231 -1.71 -17.28 9.98
C GLY A 231 -3.07 -16.67 9.60
N TYR A 232 -3.04 -15.44 9.07
CA TYR A 232 -4.24 -14.73 8.62
C TYR A 232 -5.02 -15.49 7.54
N GLY A 233 -4.34 -16.12 6.59
CA GLY A 233 -4.97 -16.94 5.54
C GLY A 233 -5.80 -16.18 4.50
N ASP A 234 -5.93 -14.86 4.60
CA ASP A 234 -6.68 -13.98 3.68
C ASP A 234 -5.74 -13.11 2.81
N TYR A 235 -4.55 -13.64 2.51
CA TYR A 235 -3.48 -12.91 1.82
C TYR A 235 -3.82 -12.50 0.39
N ASP A 236 -4.61 -13.28 -0.35
CA ASP A 236 -5.02 -12.89 -1.70
C ASP A 236 -5.96 -11.66 -1.66
N GLU A 237 -6.89 -11.61 -0.69
CA GLU A 237 -7.78 -10.45 -0.47
C GLU A 237 -6.97 -9.21 -0.05
N ARG A 238 -6.03 -9.38 0.90
CA ARG A 238 -5.13 -8.29 1.33
C ARG A 238 -4.32 -7.75 0.17
N ARG A 239 -3.70 -8.62 -0.63
CA ARG A 239 -2.83 -8.23 -1.74
C ARG A 239 -3.60 -7.55 -2.86
N ALA A 240 -4.81 -8.00 -3.18
CA ALA A 240 -5.67 -7.30 -4.14
C ALA A 240 -5.98 -5.88 -3.67
N TRP A 241 -6.36 -5.72 -2.41
CA TRP A 241 -6.63 -4.40 -1.83
C TRP A 241 -5.38 -3.50 -1.76
N TRP A 242 -4.24 -4.05 -1.30
CA TRP A 242 -3.01 -3.30 -1.20
C TRP A 242 -2.44 -2.92 -2.56
N GLY A 243 -2.49 -3.81 -3.55
CA GLY A 243 -2.09 -3.55 -4.94
C GLY A 243 -2.90 -2.40 -5.53
N ALA A 244 -4.24 -2.43 -5.44
CA ALA A 244 -5.08 -1.35 -5.92
C ALA A 244 -4.76 0.02 -5.28
N ARG A 245 -4.43 0.03 -3.98
CA ARG A 245 -3.94 1.24 -3.30
C ARG A 245 -2.57 1.68 -3.82
N ALA A 246 -1.66 0.74 -4.00
CA ALA A 246 -0.30 1.00 -4.47
C ALA A 246 -0.29 1.58 -5.88
N ASP A 247 -1.11 1.03 -6.78
CA ASP A 247 -1.26 1.52 -8.15
C ASP A 247 -1.76 2.97 -8.18
N PHE A 248 -2.78 3.29 -7.37
CA PHE A 248 -3.31 4.64 -7.27
C PHE A 248 -2.28 5.63 -6.70
N ILE A 249 -1.55 5.22 -5.67
CA ILE A 249 -0.48 6.03 -5.05
C ILE A 249 0.67 6.25 -6.04
N GLY A 250 1.15 5.18 -6.69
CA GLY A 250 2.24 5.24 -7.66
C GLY A 250 1.90 6.16 -8.83
N ALA A 251 0.71 6.02 -9.42
CA ALA A 251 0.26 6.88 -10.52
C ALA A 251 0.17 8.38 -10.15
N PHE A 252 -0.02 8.70 -8.86
CA PHE A 252 0.05 10.07 -8.38
C PHE A 252 1.50 10.52 -8.15
N GLU A 253 2.30 9.71 -7.44
CA GLU A 253 3.69 10.03 -7.11
C GLU A 253 4.54 10.21 -8.39
N ASP A 254 4.40 9.34 -9.39
CA ASP A 254 5.12 9.42 -10.68
C ASP A 254 4.86 10.74 -11.44
N ARG A 255 3.65 11.31 -11.30
CA ARG A 255 3.32 12.61 -11.90
C ARG A 255 3.81 13.75 -11.02
N ALA A 256 3.72 13.59 -9.70
CA ALA A 256 4.15 14.60 -8.73
C ALA A 256 5.66 14.86 -8.76
N GLU A 257 6.48 13.89 -9.19
CA GLU A 257 7.91 14.11 -9.41
C GLU A 257 8.23 15.17 -10.47
N ARG A 258 7.27 15.47 -11.34
CA ARG A 258 7.42 16.40 -12.47
C ARG A 258 6.50 17.63 -12.37
N SER A 259 5.82 17.81 -11.23
CA SER A 259 4.76 18.82 -11.10
C SER A 259 4.69 19.42 -9.70
N ASP A 260 4.84 20.73 -9.61
CA ASP A 260 4.82 21.47 -8.34
C ASP A 260 3.40 21.62 -7.75
N ASP A 261 2.37 21.47 -8.56
CA ASP A 261 0.96 21.54 -8.17
C ASP A 261 0.38 20.20 -7.70
N LEU A 262 1.14 19.09 -7.81
CA LEU A 262 0.77 17.78 -7.27
C LEU A 262 1.52 17.53 -5.95
N ILE A 263 0.78 17.51 -4.84
CA ILE A 263 1.37 17.54 -3.50
C ILE A 263 0.98 16.28 -2.70
N PRO A 264 1.88 15.29 -2.56
CA PRO A 264 1.71 14.20 -1.61
C PRO A 264 1.81 14.75 -0.18
N LEU A 265 0.74 14.69 0.60
CA LEU A 265 0.74 15.25 1.97
C LEU A 265 1.59 14.43 2.96
N SER A 266 2.06 13.26 2.52
CA SER A 266 3.03 12.45 3.25
C SER A 266 4.47 12.92 3.10
N HIS A 267 4.77 13.93 2.26
CA HIS A 267 6.12 14.49 2.17
C HIS A 267 6.39 15.53 3.26
N TYR A 268 7.66 15.65 3.69
CA TYR A 268 8.03 16.61 4.73
C TYR A 268 7.84 18.08 4.29
N ASP A 269 7.95 18.35 2.99
CA ASP A 269 7.84 19.67 2.36
C ASP A 269 6.40 20.05 1.99
N ALA A 270 5.43 19.15 2.22
CA ALA A 270 4.05 19.35 1.75
C ALA A 270 3.40 20.62 2.31
N HIS A 271 3.67 20.98 3.58
CA HIS A 271 3.09 22.18 4.16
C HIS A 271 3.65 23.46 3.54
N GLU A 272 4.96 23.54 3.34
CA GLU A 272 5.63 24.66 2.68
C GLU A 272 5.12 24.83 1.24
N ARG A 273 5.05 23.73 0.48
CA ARG A 273 4.48 23.73 -0.88
C ARG A 273 3.03 24.22 -0.91
N LEU A 274 2.21 23.85 0.09
CA LEU A 274 0.83 24.35 0.19
C LEU A 274 0.80 25.86 0.49
N GLU A 275 1.69 26.35 1.37
CA GLU A 275 1.82 27.78 1.68
C GLU A 275 2.21 28.61 0.45
N GLU A 276 3.16 28.12 -0.36
CA GLU A 276 3.59 28.75 -1.62
C GLU A 276 2.51 28.74 -2.73
N ASN A 277 1.54 27.85 -2.59
CA ASN A 277 0.43 27.68 -3.53
C ASN A 277 -0.90 28.25 -3.01
N VAL A 278 -0.89 29.07 -1.95
CA VAL A 278 -2.09 29.81 -1.52
C VAL A 278 -2.65 30.65 -2.68
N GLY A 279 -3.94 30.49 -2.95
CA GLY A 279 -4.64 31.13 -4.06
C GLY A 279 -4.47 30.43 -5.42
N LYS A 280 -3.68 29.37 -5.50
CA LYS A 280 -3.47 28.55 -6.72
C LYS A 280 -4.19 27.21 -6.60
N GLN A 281 -4.53 26.64 -7.75
CA GLN A 281 -5.07 25.29 -7.82
C GLN A 281 -3.93 24.28 -7.66
N VAL A 282 -4.15 23.28 -6.81
CA VAL A 282 -3.28 22.13 -6.62
C VAL A 282 -4.11 20.85 -6.60
N THR A 283 -3.46 19.70 -6.75
CA THR A 283 -4.05 18.41 -6.37
C THR A 283 -3.24 17.82 -5.23
N VAL A 284 -3.89 17.56 -4.10
CA VAL A 284 -3.26 16.89 -2.96
C VAL A 284 -3.59 15.40 -2.98
N MET A 285 -2.67 14.55 -2.51
CA MET A 285 -2.94 13.12 -2.27
C MET A 285 -2.62 12.75 -0.84
N SER A 286 -3.55 12.05 -0.17
CA SER A 286 -3.28 11.32 1.06
C SER A 286 -4.42 10.37 1.44
N THR A 287 -4.29 9.74 2.59
CA THR A 287 -5.33 8.90 3.20
C THR A 287 -6.40 9.75 3.89
N VAL A 288 -7.67 9.40 3.70
CA VAL A 288 -8.79 9.97 4.48
C VAL A 288 -8.69 9.48 5.93
N ASP A 289 -8.35 10.37 6.86
CA ASP A 289 -8.21 10.05 8.28
C ASP A 289 -9.57 10.09 8.99
N ARG A 290 -10.31 11.19 8.78
CA ARG A 290 -11.54 11.46 9.52
C ARG A 290 -12.56 12.20 8.66
N ILE A 291 -13.84 11.88 8.86
CA ILE A 291 -14.97 12.58 8.25
C ILE A 291 -15.86 13.08 9.39
N GLU A 292 -16.14 14.37 9.40
CA GLU A 292 -16.95 15.03 10.44
C GLU A 292 -18.06 15.84 9.78
N SER A 293 -19.31 15.61 10.19
CA SER A 293 -20.48 16.35 9.71
C SER A 293 -20.88 17.43 10.73
N PHE A 294 -20.98 18.67 10.26
CA PHE A 294 -21.46 19.81 11.04
C PHE A 294 -22.73 20.38 10.42
N LYS A 295 -23.43 21.27 11.12
CA LYS A 295 -24.69 21.87 10.65
C LYS A 295 -24.57 22.49 9.24
N GLY A 296 -23.45 23.15 8.94
CA GLY A 296 -23.25 23.87 7.68
C GLY A 296 -22.15 23.33 6.75
N LEU A 297 -21.45 22.25 7.12
CA LEU A 297 -20.40 21.68 6.29
C LEU A 297 -20.11 20.22 6.65
N VAL A 298 -19.43 19.51 5.73
CA VAL A 298 -18.71 18.28 6.01
C VAL A 298 -17.22 18.58 5.91
N ARG A 299 -16.44 18.17 6.91
CA ARG A 299 -14.98 18.26 6.92
C ARG A 299 -14.39 16.87 6.75
N VAL A 300 -13.63 16.68 5.69
CA VAL A 300 -12.81 15.49 5.46
C VAL A 300 -11.36 15.86 5.79
N SER A 301 -10.78 15.22 6.79
CA SER A 301 -9.38 15.42 7.16
C SER A 301 -8.51 14.40 6.45
N LEU A 302 -7.59 14.86 5.62
CA LEU A 302 -6.55 14.03 5.02
C LEU A 302 -5.36 13.95 5.98
N ALA A 303 -4.76 12.77 6.13
CA ALA A 303 -3.56 12.60 6.94
C ALA A 303 -2.39 13.39 6.34
N ALA A 304 -1.58 14.02 7.18
CA ALA A 304 -0.35 14.69 6.78
C ALA A 304 0.80 14.28 7.72
N GLN A 305 2.02 14.68 7.39
CA GLN A 305 3.20 14.41 8.20
C GLN A 305 3.05 14.85 9.67
N ASN A 306 3.80 14.21 10.56
CA ASN A 306 3.83 14.54 11.99
C ASN A 306 2.46 14.56 12.71
N LYS A 307 1.55 13.65 12.33
CA LYS A 307 0.18 13.55 12.86
C LYS A 307 -0.69 14.77 12.55
N GLN A 308 -0.26 15.63 11.63
CA GLN A 308 -1.06 16.75 11.16
C GLN A 308 -2.18 16.25 10.24
N ARG A 309 -3.13 17.14 9.97
CA ARG A 309 -4.27 16.89 9.10
C ARG A 309 -4.48 18.06 8.17
N PHE A 310 -4.75 17.79 6.91
CA PHE A 310 -5.14 18.79 5.93
C PHE A 310 -6.66 18.75 5.71
N PRO A 311 -7.41 19.81 6.05
CA PRO A 311 -8.85 19.86 5.88
C PRO A 311 -9.29 20.03 4.41
N ILE A 312 -10.23 19.19 4.00
CA ILE A 312 -11.04 19.32 2.78
C ILE A 312 -12.47 19.63 3.21
N ILE A 313 -13.02 20.74 2.72
CA ILE A 313 -14.29 21.29 3.17
C ILE A 313 -15.35 21.17 2.08
N PHE A 314 -16.49 20.60 2.44
CA PHE A 314 -17.70 20.59 1.62
C PHE A 314 -18.78 21.41 2.31
N PHE A 315 -19.11 22.58 1.77
CA PHE A 315 -20.28 23.32 2.24
C PHE A 315 -21.58 22.71 1.70
N ASP A 316 -21.55 22.16 0.48
CA ASP A 316 -22.67 21.40 -0.07
C ASP A 316 -22.55 19.91 0.26
N ARG A 317 -23.54 19.40 0.99
CA ARG A 317 -23.67 17.97 1.32
C ARG A 317 -23.99 17.11 0.10
N ARG A 318 -24.56 17.67 -0.97
CA ARG A 318 -24.80 16.94 -2.21
C ARG A 318 -23.49 16.68 -2.93
N ALA A 319 -22.63 17.68 -3.07
CA ALA A 319 -21.26 17.50 -3.59
C ALA A 319 -20.47 16.45 -2.80
N PHE A 320 -20.54 16.49 -1.46
CA PHE A 320 -19.91 15.46 -0.61
C PHE A 320 -20.41 14.05 -0.92
N ARG A 321 -21.73 13.83 -0.94
CA ARG A 321 -22.29 12.50 -1.24
C ARG A 321 -21.96 12.03 -2.65
N ALA A 322 -22.08 12.92 -3.63
CA ALA A 322 -21.79 12.61 -5.03
C ALA A 322 -20.29 12.32 -5.27
N SER A 323 -19.39 12.89 -4.47
CA SER A 323 -17.95 12.56 -4.53
C SER A 323 -17.63 11.13 -4.10
N GLY A 324 -18.52 10.46 -3.35
CA GLY A 324 -18.32 9.10 -2.85
C GLY A 324 -17.34 8.96 -1.68
N LEU A 325 -16.73 10.05 -1.20
CA LEU A 325 -15.71 10.04 -0.13
C LEU A 325 -16.13 9.37 1.18
N GLU A 326 -17.43 9.31 1.47
CA GLU A 326 -17.95 8.69 2.69
C GLU A 326 -17.53 7.22 2.85
N ARG A 327 -17.25 6.53 1.74
CA ARG A 327 -16.83 5.12 1.70
C ARG A 327 -15.31 4.90 1.77
N PHE A 328 -14.52 5.99 1.76
CA PHE A 328 -13.07 5.94 1.59
C PHE A 328 -12.30 6.28 2.85
N LYS A 329 -12.93 6.22 4.04
CA LYS A 329 -12.21 6.36 5.30
C LYS A 329 -11.09 5.31 5.41
N GLY A 330 -9.86 5.76 5.60
CA GLY A 330 -8.66 4.92 5.64
C GLY A 330 -8.05 4.60 4.27
N GLU A 331 -8.66 5.03 3.17
CA GLU A 331 -8.22 4.82 1.78
C GLU A 331 -7.51 6.06 1.21
N PRO A 332 -6.57 5.89 0.26
CA PRO A 332 -5.93 7.03 -0.40
C PRO A 332 -6.92 7.69 -1.36
N VAL A 333 -6.86 9.02 -1.46
CA VAL A 333 -7.67 9.82 -2.38
C VAL A 333 -6.83 10.97 -2.91
N THR A 334 -7.24 11.55 -4.03
CA THR A 334 -6.74 12.83 -4.51
C THR A 334 -7.81 13.90 -4.42
N VAL A 335 -7.45 15.12 -4.08
CA VAL A 335 -8.39 16.26 -4.09
C VAL A 335 -7.76 17.45 -4.80
N ARG A 336 -8.40 17.90 -5.87
CA ARG A 336 -8.03 19.08 -6.66
C ARG A 336 -8.78 20.31 -6.15
N GLY A 337 -8.11 21.42 -5.95
CA GLY A 337 -8.78 22.69 -5.63
C GLY A 337 -7.81 23.80 -5.27
N THR A 338 -8.35 24.98 -4.99
CA THR A 338 -7.56 26.15 -4.61
C THR A 338 -7.15 26.04 -3.15
N VAL A 339 -5.86 26.26 -2.85
CA VAL A 339 -5.39 26.31 -1.46
C VAL A 339 -5.83 27.63 -0.83
N GLU A 340 -6.57 27.55 0.27
CA GLU A 340 -7.11 28.71 0.98
C GLU A 340 -6.55 28.82 2.39
N ARG A 341 -6.34 30.06 2.86
CA ARG A 341 -6.15 30.33 4.29
C ARG A 341 -7.50 30.47 4.97
N TYR A 342 -7.76 29.65 5.97
CA TYR A 342 -8.94 29.78 6.81
C TYR A 342 -8.56 30.24 8.22
N ALA A 343 -9.33 31.21 8.72
CA ALA A 343 -9.13 31.85 10.00
C ALA A 343 -10.46 32.02 10.74
N LYS A 344 -10.58 31.50 11.96
CA LYS A 344 -11.71 31.78 12.86
C LYS A 344 -11.27 31.83 14.31
N GLY A 345 -11.40 32.99 14.95
CA GLY A 345 -10.87 33.20 16.30
C GLY A 345 -9.35 33.01 16.31
N SER A 346 -8.85 32.09 17.14
CA SER A 346 -7.43 31.67 17.18
C SER A 346 -7.09 30.54 16.19
N TYR A 347 -8.08 29.89 15.58
CA TYR A 347 -7.84 28.79 14.65
C TYR A 347 -7.36 29.31 13.29
N ARG A 348 -6.24 28.79 12.81
CA ARG A 348 -5.64 29.07 11.50
C ARG A 348 -5.26 27.76 10.84
N THR A 349 -5.58 27.61 9.56
CA THR A 349 -5.20 26.42 8.77
C THR A 349 -5.20 26.73 7.28
N LEU A 350 -4.47 25.94 6.51
CA LEU A 350 -4.69 25.83 5.07
C LEU A 350 -5.76 24.79 4.80
N GLN A 351 -6.58 24.97 3.77
CA GLN A 351 -7.61 24.02 3.38
C GLN A 351 -7.84 24.03 1.86
N ILE A 352 -8.59 23.04 1.37
CA ILE A 352 -9.24 23.09 0.05
C ILE A 352 -10.75 23.01 0.25
N VAL A 353 -11.49 23.87 -0.43
CA VAL A 353 -12.96 23.77 -0.53
C VAL A 353 -13.31 23.02 -1.80
N VAL A 354 -14.14 21.98 -1.67
CA VAL A 354 -14.67 21.21 -2.79
C VAL A 354 -16.09 21.69 -3.07
N GLN A 355 -16.30 22.09 -4.33
CA GLN A 355 -17.57 22.55 -4.87
C GLN A 355 -18.18 21.46 -5.75
N GLU A 356 -17.36 20.80 -6.57
CA GLU A 356 -17.80 19.79 -7.53
C GLU A 356 -17.25 18.39 -7.18
N PRO A 357 -18.04 17.31 -7.39
CA PRO A 357 -17.61 15.94 -7.09
C PRO A 357 -16.35 15.49 -7.83
N ASP A 358 -16.13 15.98 -9.05
CA ASP A 358 -15.01 15.61 -9.94
C ASP A 358 -13.65 16.14 -9.46
N GLN A 359 -13.64 17.04 -8.48
CA GLN A 359 -12.44 17.46 -7.76
C GLN A 359 -11.85 16.32 -6.93
N VAL A 360 -12.60 15.26 -6.66
CA VAL A 360 -12.14 14.10 -5.89
C VAL A 360 -11.80 12.96 -6.84
N GLY A 361 -10.58 12.44 -6.73
CA GLY A 361 -10.17 11.18 -7.35
C GLY A 361 -10.15 10.05 -6.32
N LEU A 362 -10.74 8.92 -6.68
CA LEU A 362 -10.87 7.73 -5.85
C LEU A 362 -10.22 6.53 -6.53
N PRO A 363 -9.55 5.64 -5.79
CA PRO A 363 -9.04 4.39 -6.34
C PRO A 363 -10.20 3.42 -6.66
N SER A 364 -10.00 2.59 -7.68
CA SER A 364 -10.83 1.39 -7.88
C SER A 364 -10.36 0.31 -6.92
N LEU A 365 -11.10 0.09 -5.83
CA LEU A 365 -10.78 -0.89 -4.81
C LEU A 365 -11.62 -2.17 -5.00
N PRO A 366 -11.07 -3.36 -4.73
CA PRO A 366 -11.81 -4.60 -4.71
C PRO A 366 -12.78 -4.68 -3.52
#